data_AF-A0A7S2SDD1-F1
#
_entry.id   AF-A0A7S2SDD1-F1
#
_cell.length_a   1.000
_cell.length_b   1.000
_cell.length_c   1.000
_cell.angle_alpha   90.00
_cell.angle_beta   90.00
_cell.angle_gamma   90.00
#
_symmetry.space_group_name_H-M   'P 1'
#
loop_
_entity.id
_entity.type
_entity.pdbx_description
1 polymer ?
#
loop_
_entity_poly.entity_id
_entity_poly.type
_entity_poly.pdbx_seq_one_letter_code
_entity_poly.pdbx_strand_id
1 'polypeptide(L)'
;MSRAIVDRIFEVGARPSSDGPGSKSQCLTMLYEDFVYFMLSEEDKGNRASLEYWFTCVDHDADGIITPADMRCFYDVQASRMESLGHDVVPFADVLCQMSDMIKPETIGKISLEDLLREDIVCASGTIFDALFNLDKFIQFEQRDPFAERQKRDDPFRCDWDRFAFIEYNRLAQEEEAREEMDLDGFGDWNDGGGFAGGGGEYHESPF
;
A
#
# COMPACT_ATOMS: atom_id res chain seq x y z
N MET A 1 -6.71 1.60 12.11
CA MET A 1 -7.09 3.01 11.82
C MET A 1 -7.99 3.59 12.92
N SER A 2 -7.86 4.88 13.29
CA SER A 2 -8.68 5.53 14.34
C SER A 2 -10.03 6.03 13.78
N ARG A 3 -11.05 6.21 14.65
CA ARG A 3 -12.37 6.72 14.20
C ARG A 3 -12.29 8.18 13.72
N ALA A 4 -11.43 8.99 14.33
CA ALA A 4 -11.27 10.40 13.96
C ALA A 4 -10.86 10.57 12.48
N ILE A 5 -9.94 9.74 11.98
CA ILE A 5 -9.57 9.80 10.56
C ILE A 5 -10.66 9.22 9.65
N VAL A 6 -11.42 8.23 10.11
CA VAL A 6 -12.56 7.68 9.36
C VAL A 6 -13.61 8.75 9.12
N ASP A 7 -13.95 9.54 10.15
CA ASP A 7 -14.89 10.64 10.01
C ASP A 7 -14.39 11.67 8.97
N ARG A 8 -13.08 11.97 8.97
CA ARG A 8 -12.44 12.84 7.96
C ARG A 8 -12.47 12.27 6.54
N ILE A 9 -12.30 10.96 6.40
CA ILE A 9 -12.41 10.29 5.10
C ILE A 9 -13.82 10.47 4.51
N PHE A 10 -14.86 10.39 5.33
CA PHE A 10 -16.24 10.64 4.85
C PHE A 10 -16.51 12.12 4.55
N GLU A 11 -15.82 13.04 5.22
CA GLU A 11 -15.96 14.49 4.98
C GLU A 11 -15.21 14.96 3.73
N VAL A 12 -13.99 14.46 3.52
CA VAL A 12 -13.04 15.03 2.56
C VAL A 12 -12.43 14.00 1.61
N GLY A 13 -12.38 12.72 2.00
CA GLY A 13 -11.72 11.63 1.27
C GLY A 13 -12.44 11.14 -0.01
N ALA A 14 -13.32 11.94 -0.60
CA ALA A 14 -13.83 11.68 -1.94
C ALA A 14 -12.79 12.08 -2.98
N ARG A 15 -12.72 11.37 -4.11
CA ARG A 15 -11.66 11.57 -5.11
C ARG A 15 -11.61 12.99 -5.71
N PRO A 16 -10.42 13.44 -6.18
CA PRO A 16 -10.24 14.74 -6.86
C PRO A 16 -11.08 14.95 -8.14
N SER A 17 -11.76 13.92 -8.66
CA SER A 17 -12.42 13.95 -9.98
C SER A 17 -13.90 13.60 -10.00
N SER A 18 -14.56 13.46 -8.86
CA SER A 18 -16.02 13.30 -8.81
C SER A 18 -16.67 14.51 -8.15
N ASP A 19 -17.27 15.32 -9.02
CA ASP A 19 -18.26 16.37 -8.77
C ASP A 19 -17.78 17.80 -8.46
N GLY A 20 -18.26 18.72 -9.30
CA GLY A 20 -18.07 20.16 -9.19
C GLY A 20 -18.62 20.77 -7.89
N PRO A 21 -18.37 22.07 -7.67
CA PRO A 21 -18.67 22.75 -6.42
C PRO A 21 -20.18 22.88 -6.22
N GLY A 22 -20.84 21.88 -5.64
CA GLY A 22 -22.29 21.97 -5.44
C GLY A 22 -23.00 20.83 -4.70
N SER A 23 -22.40 19.67 -4.47
CA SER A 23 -23.13 18.56 -3.82
C SER A 23 -22.32 17.81 -2.77
N LYS A 24 -21.70 18.54 -1.83
CA LYS A 24 -21.20 17.93 -0.58
C LYS A 24 -22.30 17.94 0.48
N SER A 25 -23.41 17.25 0.20
CA SER A 25 -24.26 16.77 1.29
C SER A 25 -23.48 15.67 1.99
N GLN A 26 -23.49 15.66 3.33
CA GLN A 26 -22.91 14.62 4.18
C GLN A 26 -23.26 13.23 3.65
N CYS A 27 -22.41 12.68 2.78
CA CYS A 27 -22.61 11.35 2.25
C CYS A 27 -22.00 10.41 3.27
N LEU A 28 -22.82 9.94 4.21
CA LEU A 28 -22.43 8.91 5.20
C LEU A 28 -22.06 7.56 4.56
N THR A 29 -22.04 7.49 3.23
CA THR A 29 -21.78 6.28 2.44
C THR A 29 -20.68 6.54 1.43
N MET A 30 -19.66 5.69 1.46
CA MET A 30 -18.55 5.69 0.50
C MET A 30 -18.96 4.89 -0.73
N LEU A 31 -18.74 5.43 -1.93
CA LEU A 31 -18.93 4.65 -3.16
C LEU A 31 -17.86 3.57 -3.25
N TYR A 32 -18.14 2.47 -3.97
CA TYR A 32 -17.15 1.39 -4.16
C TYR A 32 -15.82 1.94 -4.70
N GLU A 33 -15.90 2.89 -5.61
CA GLU A 33 -14.71 3.46 -6.23
C GLU A 33 -13.90 4.35 -5.27
N ASP A 34 -14.56 5.04 -4.32
CA ASP A 34 -13.88 5.79 -3.26
C ASP A 34 -13.28 4.83 -2.22
N PHE A 35 -13.94 3.70 -1.98
CA PHE A 35 -13.42 2.63 -1.14
C PHE A 35 -12.17 1.99 -1.73
N VAL A 36 -12.14 1.73 -3.05
CA VAL A 36 -10.93 1.23 -3.72
C VAL A 36 -9.79 2.24 -3.58
N TYR A 37 -10.07 3.53 -3.76
CA TYR A 37 -9.05 4.57 -3.60
C TYR A 37 -8.52 4.64 -2.17
N PHE A 38 -9.41 4.63 -1.19
CA PHE A 38 -9.06 4.53 0.23
C PHE A 38 -8.19 3.30 0.53
N MET A 39 -8.56 2.12 0.04
CA MET A 39 -7.82 0.87 0.27
C MET A 39 -6.40 0.94 -0.33
N LEU A 40 -6.28 1.43 -1.57
CA LEU A 40 -4.97 1.59 -2.21
C LEU A 40 -4.09 2.59 -1.45
N SER A 41 -4.67 3.70 -0.98
CA SER A 41 -3.95 4.70 -0.20
C SER A 41 -3.62 4.25 1.22
N GLU A 42 -4.41 3.38 1.82
CA GLU A 42 -4.09 2.80 3.13
C GLU A 42 -2.91 1.84 3.06
N GLU A 43 -2.89 1.01 2.02
CA GLU A 43 -1.88 -0.02 1.80
C GLU A 43 -0.49 0.59 1.63
N ASP A 44 -0.35 1.52 0.66
CA ASP A 44 0.91 2.21 0.37
C ASP A 44 0.78 3.73 0.56
N LYS A 45 1.37 4.23 1.64
CA LYS A 45 1.47 5.67 1.94
C LYS A 45 2.77 6.31 1.42
N GLY A 46 3.57 5.57 0.66
CA GLY A 46 4.86 6.01 0.12
C GLY A 46 4.80 6.57 -1.31
N ASN A 47 3.60 6.75 -1.87
CA ASN A 47 3.37 7.29 -3.20
C ASN A 47 2.64 8.64 -3.17
N ARG A 48 2.78 9.42 -4.24
CA ARG A 48 2.25 10.79 -4.34
C ARG A 48 0.74 10.88 -4.14
N ALA A 49 -0.02 10.01 -4.80
CA ALA A 49 -1.48 10.02 -4.72
C ALA A 49 -1.98 9.76 -3.30
N SER A 50 -1.33 8.85 -2.58
CA SER A 50 -1.71 8.50 -1.21
C SER A 50 -1.29 9.56 -0.22
N LEU A 51 -0.13 10.19 -0.42
CA LEU A 51 0.28 11.34 0.39
C LEU A 51 -0.69 12.51 0.23
N GLU A 52 -1.10 12.83 -0.99
CA GLU A 52 -2.12 13.86 -1.27
C GLU A 52 -3.45 13.54 -0.59
N TYR A 53 -3.90 12.29 -0.69
CA TYR A 53 -5.12 11.82 -0.04
C TYR A 53 -5.09 12.01 1.48
N TRP A 54 -4.04 11.51 2.13
CA TRP A 54 -3.92 11.58 3.58
C TRP A 54 -3.64 12.99 4.09
N PHE A 55 -2.89 13.78 3.32
CA PHE A 55 -2.68 15.20 3.62
C PHE A 55 -4.03 15.93 3.71
N THR A 56 -4.89 15.74 2.71
CA THR A 56 -6.22 16.38 2.68
C THR A 56 -7.12 15.91 3.83
N CYS A 57 -6.96 14.67 4.31
CA CYS A 57 -7.72 14.17 5.46
C CYS A 57 -7.23 14.74 6.80
N VAL A 58 -5.91 14.93 6.94
CA VAL A 58 -5.27 15.41 8.18
C VAL A 58 -5.33 16.92 8.31
N ASP A 59 -5.18 17.64 7.20
CA ASP A 59 -5.36 19.09 7.13
C ASP A 59 -6.82 19.44 7.50
N HIS A 60 -7.02 19.87 8.74
CA HIS A 60 -8.35 20.05 9.32
C HIS A 60 -9.00 21.35 8.86
N ASP A 61 -8.23 22.42 8.73
CA ASP A 61 -8.67 23.74 8.31
C ASP A 61 -8.48 24.01 6.80
N ALA A 62 -7.86 23.07 6.08
CA ALA A 62 -7.64 23.11 4.63
C ALA A 62 -6.77 24.31 4.20
N ASP A 63 -5.82 24.71 5.05
CA ASP A 63 -4.89 25.82 4.78
C ASP A 63 -3.65 25.39 3.97
N GLY A 64 -3.51 24.09 3.71
CA GLY A 64 -2.37 23.51 2.98
C GLY A 64 -1.14 23.27 3.84
N ILE A 65 -1.26 23.33 5.17
CA ILE A 65 -0.17 23.17 6.13
C ILE A 65 -0.61 22.28 7.30
N ILE A 66 0.09 21.16 7.49
CA ILE A 66 -0.09 20.37 8.71
C ILE A 66 0.71 21.02 9.85
N THR A 67 -0.01 21.49 10.87
CA THR A 67 0.58 22.06 12.09
C THR A 67 0.60 21.04 13.24
N PRO A 68 1.38 21.30 14.31
CA PRO A 68 1.33 20.48 15.51
C PRO A 68 -0.07 20.39 16.14
N ALA A 69 -0.93 21.40 15.94
CA ALA A 69 -2.30 21.36 16.42
C ALA A 69 -3.13 20.32 15.67
N ASP A 70 -3.00 20.26 14.34
CA ASP A 70 -3.69 19.26 13.50
C ASP A 70 -3.23 17.84 13.87
N MET A 71 -1.91 17.65 13.97
CA MET A 71 -1.32 16.39 14.40
C MET A 71 -1.83 15.95 15.78
N ARG A 72 -1.95 16.90 16.72
CA ARG A 72 -2.37 16.61 18.10
C ARG A 72 -3.78 16.03 18.16
N CYS A 73 -4.70 16.54 17.35
CA CYS A 73 -6.09 16.07 17.28
C CYS A 73 -6.19 14.56 16.98
N PHE A 74 -5.33 14.05 16.10
CA PHE A 74 -5.30 12.62 15.78
C PHE A 74 -4.45 11.83 16.78
N TYR A 75 -3.32 12.38 17.21
CA TYR A 75 -2.39 11.69 18.11
C TYR A 75 -2.97 11.40 19.49
N ASP A 76 -3.80 12.29 20.05
CA ASP A 76 -4.42 12.04 21.37
C ASP A 76 -5.31 10.78 21.37
N VAL A 77 -6.00 10.52 20.25
CA VAL A 77 -6.78 9.30 20.06
C VAL A 77 -5.86 8.08 19.96
N GLN A 78 -4.72 8.21 19.27
CA GLN A 78 -3.74 7.13 19.15
C GLN A 78 -3.07 6.80 20.48
N ALA A 79 -2.66 7.81 21.24
CA ALA A 79 -2.07 7.66 22.57
C ALA A 79 -3.03 6.91 23.51
N SER A 80 -4.31 7.31 23.52
CA SER A 80 -5.35 6.62 24.30
C SER A 80 -5.50 5.14 23.92
N ARG A 81 -5.34 4.80 22.62
CA ARG A 81 -5.38 3.42 22.14
C ARG A 81 -4.13 2.63 22.53
N MET A 82 -2.95 3.25 22.54
CA MET A 82 -1.71 2.64 23.04
C MET A 82 -1.86 2.25 24.51
N GLU A 83 -2.34 3.17 25.35
CA GLU A 83 -2.60 2.90 26.78
C GLU A 83 -3.57 1.75 26.98
N SER A 84 -4.66 1.74 26.19
CA SER A 84 -5.71 0.72 26.27
C SER A 84 -5.21 -0.68 25.90
N LEU A 85 -4.18 -0.77 25.05
CA LEU A 85 -3.55 -2.03 24.65
C LEU A 85 -2.34 -2.40 25.53
N GLY A 86 -1.99 -1.55 26.51
CA GLY A 86 -0.85 -1.77 27.40
C GLY A 86 0.51 -1.50 26.76
N HIS A 87 0.55 -0.70 25.68
CA HIS A 87 1.79 -0.21 25.09
C HIS A 87 2.27 1.06 25.80
N ASP A 88 3.59 1.24 25.86
CA ASP A 88 4.20 2.49 26.34
C ASP A 88 3.88 3.63 25.36
N VAL A 89 3.30 4.71 25.88
CA VAL A 89 2.92 5.87 25.08
C VAL A 89 4.14 6.73 24.82
N VAL A 90 4.43 6.98 23.55
CA VAL A 90 5.47 7.95 23.16
C VAL A 90 4.93 9.37 23.41
N PRO A 91 5.68 10.27 24.06
CA PRO A 91 5.27 11.67 24.18
C PRO A 91 5.08 12.33 22.81
N PHE A 92 4.02 13.14 22.66
CA PHE A 92 3.76 13.85 21.39
C PHE A 92 4.93 14.71 20.92
N ALA A 93 5.66 15.31 21.86
CA ALA A 93 6.84 16.12 21.53
C ALA A 93 7.94 15.28 20.84
N ASP A 94 8.13 14.02 21.27
CA ASP A 94 9.13 13.13 20.70
C ASP A 94 8.70 12.66 19.30
N VAL A 95 7.42 12.33 19.12
CA VAL A 95 6.85 12.03 17.80
C VAL A 95 6.99 13.23 16.86
N LEU A 96 6.66 14.44 17.31
CA LEU A 96 6.79 15.65 16.51
C LEU A 96 8.24 15.89 16.07
N CYS A 97 9.20 15.74 16.98
CA CYS A 97 10.62 15.85 16.67
C CYS A 97 11.04 14.79 15.64
N GLN A 98 10.69 13.53 15.86
CA GLN A 98 11.05 12.42 14.97
C GLN A 98 10.48 12.60 13.55
N MET A 99 9.21 13.02 13.44
CA MET A 99 8.60 13.31 12.13
C MET A 99 9.24 14.54 11.48
N SER A 100 9.54 15.58 12.25
CA SER A 100 10.24 16.78 11.74
C SER A 100 11.65 16.48 11.27
N ASP A 101 12.39 15.60 11.95
CA ASP A 101 13.74 15.19 11.56
C ASP A 101 13.75 14.32 10.31
N MET A 102 12.69 13.52 10.11
CA MET A 102 12.50 12.69 8.92
C MET A 102 12.12 13.53 7.70
N ILE A 103 11.14 14.42 7.85
CA ILE A 103 10.59 15.23 6.75
C ILE A 103 11.50 16.43 6.43
N LYS A 104 12.07 17.05 7.47
CA LYS A 104 12.87 18.30 7.39
C LYS A 104 12.12 19.38 6.59
N PRO A 105 10.95 19.83 7.08
CA PRO A 105 10.15 20.82 6.38
C PRO A 105 10.91 22.14 6.22
N GLU A 106 10.60 22.90 5.17
CA GLU A 106 11.23 24.21 4.95
C GLU A 106 10.99 25.17 6.12
N THR A 107 9.78 25.13 6.70
CA THR A 107 9.44 25.91 7.89
C THR A 107 9.19 24.99 9.09
N ILE A 108 9.91 25.23 10.18
CA ILE A 108 9.80 24.43 11.42
C ILE A 108 8.36 24.45 11.93
N GLY A 109 7.81 23.26 12.18
CA GLY A 109 6.44 23.08 12.68
C GLY A 109 5.34 23.36 11.64
N LYS A 110 5.68 23.44 10.35
CA LYS A 110 4.73 23.59 9.26
C LYS A 110 5.10 22.63 8.14
N ILE A 111 4.32 21.57 7.99
CA ILE A 111 4.58 20.54 6.98
C ILE A 111 3.64 20.79 5.82
N SER A 112 4.20 21.19 4.67
CA SER A 112 3.44 21.31 3.43
C SER A 112 3.37 19.98 2.69
N LEU A 113 2.44 19.88 1.75
CA LEU A 113 2.40 18.75 0.83
C LEU A 113 3.68 18.66 -0.02
N GLU A 114 4.27 19.79 -0.40
CA GLU A 114 5.53 19.82 -1.16
C GLU A 114 6.68 19.17 -0.37
N ASP A 115 6.76 19.43 0.94
CA ASP A 115 7.74 18.80 1.82
C ASP A 115 7.62 17.26 1.76
N LEU A 116 6.39 16.73 1.84
CA LEU A 116 6.14 15.29 1.83
C LEU A 116 6.41 14.62 0.48
N LEU A 117 6.29 15.37 -0.63
CA LEU A 117 6.42 14.87 -2.00
C LEU A 117 7.86 14.92 -2.55
N ARG A 118 8.83 15.35 -1.73
CA ARG A 118 10.24 15.36 -2.10
C ARG A 118 10.78 13.96 -2.39
N GLU A 119 11.52 13.84 -3.48
CA GLU A 119 11.95 12.53 -4.00
C GLU A 119 12.81 11.72 -3.02
N ASP A 120 13.61 12.38 -2.18
CA ASP A 120 14.50 11.73 -1.23
C ASP A 120 13.78 11.09 -0.04
N ILE A 121 12.55 11.52 0.25
CA ILE A 121 11.81 11.08 1.44
C ILE A 121 10.38 10.59 1.15
N VAL A 122 9.85 10.76 -0.06
CA VAL A 122 8.45 10.42 -0.42
C VAL A 122 8.00 9.04 0.08
N CYS A 123 8.90 8.05 0.03
CA CYS A 123 8.64 6.68 0.46
C CYS A 123 8.56 6.52 1.98
N ALA A 124 9.21 7.40 2.74
CA ALA A 124 9.20 7.45 4.20
C ALA A 124 8.16 8.43 4.75
N SER A 125 7.73 9.42 3.95
CA SER A 125 6.75 10.44 4.31
C SER A 125 5.45 9.86 4.87
N GLY A 126 5.03 8.68 4.42
CA GLY A 126 3.84 7.98 4.94
C GLY A 126 3.87 7.66 6.43
N THR A 127 5.06 7.64 7.05
CA THR A 127 5.24 7.33 8.48
C THR A 127 4.52 8.33 9.39
N ILE A 128 4.44 9.61 8.99
CA ILE A 128 3.70 10.61 9.77
C ILE A 128 2.22 10.23 9.90
N PHE A 129 1.62 9.73 8.82
CA PHE A 129 0.22 9.36 8.79
C PHE A 129 -0.04 8.10 9.61
N ASP A 130 0.88 7.13 9.56
CA ASP A 130 0.76 5.95 10.40
C ASP A 130 0.87 6.31 11.89
N ALA A 131 1.78 7.22 12.27
CA ALA A 131 1.90 7.73 13.63
C ALA A 131 0.60 8.41 14.13
N LEU A 132 -0.09 9.12 13.26
CA LEU A 132 -1.30 9.88 13.60
C LEU A 132 -2.56 9.03 13.70
N PHE A 133 -2.70 7.94 12.94
CA PHE A 133 -3.97 7.19 12.94
C PHE A 133 -3.87 5.69 12.63
N ASN A 134 -2.70 5.16 12.29
CA ASN A 134 -2.50 3.74 12.01
C ASN A 134 -1.65 3.06 13.09
N LEU A 135 -2.30 2.69 14.19
CA LEU A 135 -1.60 2.19 15.37
C LEU A 135 -0.74 0.95 15.10
N ASP A 136 -1.23 0.00 14.30
CA ASP A 136 -0.51 -1.24 14.04
C ASP A 136 0.79 -0.97 13.25
N LYS A 137 0.72 -0.12 12.22
CA LYS A 137 1.91 0.30 11.44
C LYS A 137 2.85 1.17 12.29
N PHE A 138 2.32 2.02 13.18
CA PHE A 138 3.15 2.84 14.07
C PHE A 138 3.89 2.01 15.14
N ILE A 139 3.23 1.03 15.77
CA ILE A 139 3.89 0.14 16.73
C ILE A 139 5.02 -0.65 16.04
N GLN A 140 4.76 -1.15 14.83
CA GLN A 140 5.79 -1.83 14.04
C GLN A 140 6.97 -0.91 13.75
N PHE A 141 6.71 0.37 13.46
CA PHE A 141 7.74 1.38 13.23
C PHE A 141 8.60 1.62 14.49
N GLU A 142 7.98 1.82 15.66
CA GLU A 142 8.69 2.03 16.93
C GLU A 142 9.51 0.81 17.39
N GLN A 143 9.07 -0.39 17.02
CA GLN A 143 9.75 -1.65 17.32
C GLN A 143 10.79 -2.06 16.27
N ARG A 144 11.04 -1.24 15.24
CA ARG A 144 12.03 -1.59 14.19
C ARG A 144 13.41 -1.78 14.79
N ASP A 145 14.04 -2.89 14.43
CA ASP A 145 15.42 -3.18 14.82
C ASP A 145 16.38 -2.22 14.08
N PRO A 146 17.21 -1.43 14.80
CA PRO A 146 18.23 -0.58 14.20
C PRO A 146 19.22 -1.34 13.29
N PHE A 147 19.42 -2.64 13.52
CA PHE A 147 20.27 -3.48 12.68
C PHE A 147 19.59 -3.81 11.34
N ALA A 148 18.29 -4.14 11.37
CA ALA A 148 17.51 -4.38 10.16
C ALA A 148 17.41 -3.12 9.29
N GLU A 149 17.26 -1.95 9.91
CA GLU A 149 17.24 -0.66 9.20
C GLU A 149 18.58 -0.32 8.53
N ARG A 150 19.71 -0.71 9.13
CA ARG A 150 21.02 -0.59 8.47
C ARG A 150 21.12 -1.48 7.25
N GLN A 151 20.63 -2.71 7.33
CA GLN A 151 20.64 -3.64 6.21
C GLN A 151 19.73 -3.18 5.05
N LYS A 152 18.61 -2.52 5.37
CA LYS A 152 17.74 -1.89 4.36
C LYS A 152 18.40 -0.72 3.61
N ARG A 153 19.40 -0.05 4.20
CA ARG A 153 20.11 1.06 3.50
C ARG A 153 21.01 0.58 2.36
N ASP A 154 21.43 -0.68 2.39
CA ASP A 154 22.25 -1.31 1.35
C ASP A 154 21.40 -2.00 0.27
N ASP A 155 20.07 -1.84 0.34
CA ASP A 155 19.11 -2.49 -0.54
C ASP A 155 18.91 -1.70 -1.85
N PRO A 156 18.79 -2.38 -3.01
CA PRO A 156 18.55 -1.71 -4.29
C PRO A 156 17.15 -1.10 -4.45
N PHE A 157 16.19 -1.41 -3.59
CA PHE A 157 14.82 -0.90 -3.70
C PHE A 157 14.69 0.48 -3.03
N ARG A 158 13.92 1.37 -3.66
CA ARG A 158 13.70 2.72 -3.15
C ARG A 158 12.73 2.73 -1.96
N CYS A 159 11.77 1.81 -1.93
CA CYS A 159 10.81 1.69 -0.85
C CYS A 159 10.46 0.23 -0.52
N ASP A 160 9.83 0.04 0.64
CA ASP A 160 9.36 -1.27 1.08
C ASP A 160 8.28 -1.85 0.12
N TRP A 161 7.52 -0.99 -0.57
CA TRP A 161 6.55 -1.42 -1.59
C TRP A 161 7.23 -1.98 -2.84
N ASP A 162 8.28 -1.33 -3.35
CA ASP A 162 9.07 -1.83 -4.49
C ASP A 162 9.67 -3.19 -4.17
N ARG A 163 10.18 -3.36 -2.95
CA ARG A 163 10.68 -4.64 -2.45
C ARG A 163 9.57 -5.69 -2.42
N PHE A 164 8.42 -5.37 -1.83
CA PHE A 164 7.29 -6.28 -1.72
C PHE A 164 6.81 -6.71 -3.10
N ALA A 165 6.59 -5.75 -4.01
CA ALA A 165 6.15 -6.00 -5.38
C ALA A 165 7.13 -6.90 -6.14
N PHE A 166 8.44 -6.68 -6.00
CA PHE A 166 9.46 -7.53 -6.61
C PHE A 166 9.43 -8.98 -6.09
N ILE A 167 9.36 -9.15 -4.77
CA ILE A 167 9.34 -10.48 -4.15
C ILE A 167 8.08 -11.23 -4.57
N GLU A 168 6.93 -10.57 -4.50
CA GLU A 168 5.64 -11.20 -4.78
C GLU A 168 5.48 -11.52 -6.27
N TYR A 169 5.93 -10.62 -7.15
CA TYR A 169 5.99 -10.89 -8.59
C TYR A 169 6.82 -12.15 -8.88
N ASN A 170 8.02 -12.26 -8.31
CA ASN A 170 8.88 -13.42 -8.54
C ASN A 170 8.29 -14.72 -7.98
N ARG A 171 7.62 -14.65 -6.82
CA ARG A 171 6.91 -15.80 -6.25
C ARG A 171 5.81 -16.29 -7.19
N LEU A 172 4.99 -15.38 -7.70
CA LEU A 172 3.90 -15.72 -8.61
C LEU A 172 4.41 -16.24 -9.95
N ALA A 173 5.50 -15.67 -10.49
CA ALA A 173 6.11 -16.15 -11.72
C ALA A 173 6.64 -17.59 -11.57
N GLN A 174 7.30 -17.92 -10.46
CA GLN A 174 7.75 -19.29 -10.18
C GLN A 174 6.59 -20.28 -10.03
N GLU A 175 5.48 -19.85 -9.42
CA GLU A 175 4.28 -20.68 -9.31
C GLU A 175 3.60 -20.91 -10.67
N GLU A 176 3.69 -19.96 -11.60
CA GLU A 176 3.19 -20.10 -12.97
C GLU A 176 4.07 -21.06 -13.78
N GLU A 177 5.40 -20.89 -13.74
CA GLU A 177 6.36 -21.80 -14.39
C GLU A 177 6.17 -23.25 -13.90
N ALA A 178 6.02 -23.46 -12.58
CA ALA A 178 5.77 -24.79 -12.03
C ALA A 178 4.44 -25.41 -12.48
N ARG A 179 3.39 -24.59 -12.70
CA ARG A 179 2.11 -25.07 -13.25
C ARG A 179 2.23 -25.46 -14.70
N GLU A 180 2.93 -24.65 -15.50
CA GLU A 180 3.19 -24.94 -16.92
C GLU A 180 4.02 -26.22 -17.09
N GLU A 181 5.02 -26.45 -16.23
CA GLU A 181 5.80 -27.70 -16.20
C GLU A 181 4.93 -28.92 -15.87
N MET A 182 4.03 -28.82 -14.88
CA MET A 182 3.09 -29.89 -14.54
C MET A 182 2.09 -30.19 -15.67
N ASP A 183 1.63 -29.16 -16.38
CA ASP A 183 0.71 -29.32 -17.52
C ASP A 183 1.40 -29.97 -18.74
N LEU A 184 2.71 -29.72 -18.93
CA LEU A 184 3.51 -30.34 -19.98
C LEU A 184 3.84 -31.82 -19.71
N ASP A 185 4.15 -32.19 -18.45
CA ASP A 185 4.39 -33.57 -18.06
C ASP A 185 3.11 -34.44 -18.11
N GLY A 186 1.93 -33.83 -17.98
CA GLY A 186 0.63 -34.51 -18.16
C GLY A 186 0.33 -34.96 -19.59
N PHE A 187 1.05 -34.45 -20.59
CA PHE A 187 0.85 -34.79 -22.01
C PHE A 187 1.77 -35.92 -22.52
N GLY A 188 2.72 -36.38 -21.70
CA GLY A 188 3.76 -37.35 -22.07
C GLY A 188 3.37 -38.84 -22.04
N ASP A 189 2.22 -39.22 -21.45
CA ASP A 189 1.87 -40.63 -21.19
C ASP A 189 0.97 -41.29 -22.29
N TRP A 190 0.67 -40.59 -23.39
CA TRP A 190 -0.23 -41.11 -24.45
C TRP A 190 0.48 -41.70 -25.68
N ASN A 191 1.77 -42.00 -25.61
CA ASN A 191 2.48 -42.57 -26.76
C ASN A 191 3.44 -43.72 -26.40
N ASP A 192 2.94 -44.75 -25.72
CA ASP A 192 3.51 -46.09 -25.83
C ASP A 192 2.42 -47.17 -25.64
N GLY A 193 1.98 -47.79 -26.74
CA GLY A 193 1.16 -49.00 -26.65
C GLY A 193 0.12 -49.16 -27.76
N GLY A 194 0.51 -49.75 -28.89
CA GLY A 194 -0.49 -50.28 -29.83
C GLY A 194 0.03 -50.60 -31.22
N GLY A 195 0.91 -51.60 -31.33
CA GLY A 195 1.22 -52.19 -32.63
C GLY A 195 -0.04 -52.75 -33.31
N PHE A 196 -0.17 -52.53 -34.62
CA PHE A 196 -1.07 -53.31 -35.45
C PHE A 196 -0.36 -53.78 -36.72
N ALA A 197 -0.20 -55.10 -36.79
CA ALA A 197 0.37 -55.82 -37.90
C ALA A 197 -0.70 -56.11 -38.97
N GLY A 198 -0.27 -56.04 -40.23
CA GLY A 198 -0.68 -56.99 -41.28
C GLY A 198 -1.98 -56.73 -42.05
N GLY A 199 -1.90 -56.84 -43.37
CA GLY A 199 -3.06 -57.13 -44.22
C GLY A 199 -2.95 -56.53 -45.63
N GLY A 200 -2.29 -57.23 -46.54
CA GLY A 200 -2.29 -56.91 -47.97
C GLY A 200 -3.63 -57.24 -48.64
N GLY A 201 -3.91 -56.54 -49.75
CA GLY A 201 -5.03 -56.80 -50.63
C GLY A 201 -4.81 -56.17 -52.01
N GLU A 202 -4.42 -57.01 -52.97
CA GLU A 202 -4.38 -56.73 -54.41
C GLU A 202 -5.76 -56.32 -54.94
N TYR A 203 -5.81 -55.27 -55.77
CA TYR A 203 -6.96 -55.00 -56.63
C TYR A 203 -6.59 -55.36 -58.07
N HIS A 204 -7.12 -56.48 -58.54
CA HIS A 204 -7.08 -56.90 -59.94
C HIS A 204 -8.36 -56.43 -60.66
N GLU A 205 -8.20 -56.20 -61.96
CA GLU A 205 -9.05 -55.44 -62.89
C GLU A 205 -10.50 -55.95 -63.06
N SER A 206 -11.38 -55.04 -63.50
CA SER A 206 -12.67 -55.37 -64.12
C SER A 206 -12.63 -55.06 -65.62
N PRO A 207 -13.33 -55.84 -66.47
CA PRO A 207 -12.93 -56.06 -67.85
C PRO A 207 -13.64 -55.17 -68.87
N PHE A 208 -12.97 -54.97 -70.00
CA PHE A 208 -13.57 -55.05 -71.34
C PHE A 208 -12.92 -56.20 -72.09
#